data_AF-A0A7W4HN09-F1
#
_entry.id   AF-A0A7W4HN09-F1
#
_cell.length_a   1.000
_cell.length_b   1.000
_cell.length_c   1.000
_cell.angle_alpha   90.00
_cell.angle_beta   90.00
_cell.angle_gamma   90.00
#
_symmetry.space_group_name_H-M   'P 1'
#
loop_
_entity.id
_entity.type
_entity.pdbx_description
1 polymer ?
#
loop_
_entity_poly.entity_id
_entity_poly.type
_entity_poly.pdbx_seq_one_letter_code
_entity_poly.pdbx_strand_id
1 'polypeptide(L)'
;MYHIAVFSEQLQQDCPEITLTYLNGPEVAGAVSAADVIINIARGEEVVEAEIGRPDRNVKLPPESLANTEMVGDLYLQAIEKGNTDVQVVHTGRMNNKTIAMATAMPVLAEAAGLNEEDVIHTPDTKIHQLVEENQVDLKALIHEIEADPTMQDMQVCIRALRRICKARNVNPDTASSSELVETLLDEYNNYPRISTSTLMKEQMLQNVAEKLRSEGKSEKEINEVVGKLDEFTDEEPDSVDTVTNFTNSIPMILSDKLIKNGYNADEVGVMSTEQKIELLAGTEMTAVFVADIAHMPRVMWLADYLMPDNFKRLVFVESRTGLDEETLRKSMEREERSLKLTRNWLPNQMGTRNPAKVSKLADEAYWGKDSINNKKINASIQQAK
;
A
#
# COMPACT_ATOMS: atom_id res chain seq x y z
N MET A 1 2.73 -33.26 7.15
CA MET A 1 1.94 -32.86 8.33
C MET A 1 2.82 -31.87 9.07
N TYR A 2 2.79 -30.60 8.67
CA TYR A 2 3.68 -29.58 9.23
C TYR A 2 3.08 -29.09 10.55
N HIS A 3 3.87 -29.13 11.61
CA HIS A 3 3.55 -28.50 12.89
C HIS A 3 3.41 -27.00 12.63
N ILE A 4 2.16 -26.55 12.53
CA ILE A 4 1.77 -25.14 12.61
C ILE A 4 2.45 -24.61 13.88
N ALA A 5 3.38 -23.67 13.71
CA ALA A 5 4.03 -23.00 14.83
C ALA A 5 2.93 -22.54 15.78
N VAL A 6 2.98 -23.05 17.01
CA VAL A 6 2.01 -22.77 18.07
C VAL A 6 1.85 -21.25 18.15
N PHE A 7 0.71 -20.78 17.64
CA PHE A 7 0.32 -19.38 17.69
C PHE A 7 0.34 -18.93 19.16
N SER A 8 0.57 -17.64 19.37
CA SER A 8 0.53 -17.06 20.71
C SER A 8 -0.90 -17.21 21.26
N GLU A 9 -1.16 -18.18 22.13
CA GLU A 9 -2.43 -18.34 22.87
C GLU A 9 -2.88 -17.01 23.49
N GLN A 10 -1.91 -16.17 23.86
CA GLN A 10 -2.11 -14.82 24.38
C GLN A 10 -2.84 -13.87 23.42
N LEU A 11 -2.59 -13.96 22.10
CA LEU A 11 -3.32 -13.19 21.08
C LEU A 11 -4.80 -13.62 20.95
N GLN A 12 -5.08 -14.91 21.16
CA GLN A 12 -6.46 -15.42 21.14
C GLN A 12 -7.24 -15.11 22.42
N GLN A 13 -6.55 -14.87 23.54
CA GLN A 13 -7.18 -14.59 24.83
C GLN A 13 -7.57 -13.11 25.00
N ASP A 14 -6.84 -12.19 24.39
CA ASP A 14 -7.01 -10.74 24.61
C ASP A 14 -7.99 -10.07 23.61
N CYS A 15 -8.45 -10.78 22.58
CA CYS A 15 -9.28 -10.22 21.51
C CYS A 15 -10.65 -10.94 21.40
N PRO A 16 -11.79 -10.22 21.37
CA PRO A 16 -13.08 -10.86 21.12
C PRO A 16 -13.15 -11.42 19.69
N GLU A 17 -13.43 -12.72 19.58
CA GLU A 17 -13.85 -13.42 18.34
C GLU A 17 -12.91 -13.32 17.12
N ILE A 18 -11.59 -13.51 17.31
CA ILE A 18 -10.66 -13.80 16.21
C ILE A 18 -10.89 -15.21 15.67
N THR A 19 -11.20 -15.33 14.37
CA THR A 19 -11.29 -16.63 13.68
C THR A 19 -10.18 -16.77 12.64
N LEU A 20 -9.27 -17.74 12.83
CA LEU A 20 -8.29 -18.14 11.82
C LEU A 20 -8.83 -19.32 11.03
N THR A 21 -8.87 -19.21 9.71
CA THR A 21 -9.48 -20.25 8.87
C THR A 21 -8.85 -20.33 7.48
N TYR A 22 -9.17 -21.40 6.76
CA TYR A 22 -8.78 -21.62 5.38
C TYR A 22 -10.01 -21.47 4.48
N LEU A 23 -9.83 -21.15 3.19
CA LEU A 23 -10.89 -20.85 2.23
C LEU A 23 -12.15 -21.74 2.31
N ASN A 24 -11.99 -23.05 2.51
CA ASN A 24 -13.10 -24.01 2.53
C ASN A 24 -13.64 -24.32 3.94
N GLY A 25 -13.26 -23.53 4.96
CA GLY A 25 -13.78 -23.67 6.31
C GLY A 25 -15.25 -23.22 6.39
N PRO A 26 -16.12 -23.93 7.14
CA PRO A 26 -17.52 -23.51 7.31
C PRO A 26 -17.65 -22.10 7.92
N GLU A 27 -16.63 -21.67 8.66
CA GLU A 27 -16.52 -20.33 9.27
C GLU A 27 -16.34 -19.22 8.22
N VAL A 28 -15.70 -19.50 7.08
CA VAL A 28 -15.48 -18.54 5.98
C VAL A 28 -16.81 -18.18 5.34
N ALA A 29 -17.64 -19.16 5.02
CA ALA A 29 -18.93 -18.93 4.36
C ALA A 29 -19.85 -18.02 5.19
N GLY A 30 -19.87 -18.19 6.51
CA GLY A 30 -20.61 -17.31 7.42
C GLY A 30 -19.91 -15.98 7.72
N ALA A 31 -18.60 -15.86 7.45
CA ALA A 31 -17.87 -14.61 7.57
C ALA A 31 -18.11 -13.71 6.36
N VAL A 32 -17.94 -14.23 5.14
CA VAL A 32 -18.09 -13.45 3.90
C VAL A 32 -19.55 -13.04 3.66
N SER A 33 -20.53 -13.81 4.13
CA SER A 33 -21.95 -13.44 4.01
C SER A 33 -22.36 -12.23 4.85
N ALA A 34 -21.56 -11.87 5.87
CA ALA A 34 -21.83 -10.76 6.78
C ALA A 34 -20.68 -9.74 6.82
N ALA A 35 -19.67 -9.90 5.94
CA ALA A 35 -18.52 -9.03 5.89
C ALA A 35 -18.90 -7.64 5.36
N ASP A 36 -18.49 -6.61 6.09
CA ASP A 36 -18.52 -5.24 5.57
C ASP A 36 -17.35 -5.02 4.60
N VAL A 37 -16.21 -5.65 4.88
CA VAL A 37 -14.98 -5.47 4.09
C VAL A 37 -14.14 -6.75 4.01
N ILE A 38 -13.55 -6.99 2.83
CA ILE A 38 -12.45 -7.93 2.59
C ILE A 38 -11.19 -7.12 2.32
N ILE A 39 -10.15 -7.31 3.14
CA ILE A 39 -8.92 -6.52 3.11
C ILE A 39 -7.77 -7.42 2.66
N ASN A 40 -7.18 -7.10 1.51
CA ASN A 40 -5.95 -7.71 1.03
C ASN A 40 -4.74 -6.96 1.59
N ILE A 41 -3.99 -7.62 2.47
CA ILE A 41 -2.79 -7.05 3.05
C ILE A 41 -1.61 -7.25 2.10
N ALA A 42 -1.11 -6.15 1.53
CA ALA A 42 -0.02 -6.17 0.57
C ALA A 42 1.27 -6.79 1.13
N ARG A 43 1.95 -7.53 0.26
CA ARG A 43 3.37 -7.82 0.33
C ARG A 43 4.08 -7.00 -0.75
N GLY A 44 5.29 -6.54 -0.44
CA GLY A 44 6.00 -5.60 -1.31
C GLY A 44 6.25 -6.17 -2.71
N GLU A 45 6.22 -5.30 -3.71
CA GLU A 45 6.45 -5.64 -5.11
C GLU A 45 7.93 -5.85 -5.47
N GLU A 46 8.15 -6.57 -6.57
CA GLU A 46 9.48 -6.72 -7.18
C GLU A 46 9.60 -5.77 -8.36
N VAL A 47 10.67 -4.97 -8.39
CA VAL A 47 10.99 -4.12 -9.54
C VAL A 47 11.51 -4.99 -10.67
N VAL A 48 10.95 -4.82 -11.86
CA VAL A 48 11.27 -5.54 -13.09
C VAL A 48 11.48 -4.55 -14.23
N GLU A 49 12.00 -5.03 -15.36
CA GLU A 49 12.07 -4.21 -16.58
C GLU A 49 10.65 -3.77 -17.00
N ALA A 50 10.54 -2.51 -17.44
CA ALA A 50 9.24 -1.95 -17.80
C ALA A 50 8.62 -2.66 -19.01
N GLU A 51 7.30 -2.86 -18.97
CA GLU A 51 6.56 -3.42 -20.10
C GLU A 51 6.69 -2.53 -21.35
N ILE A 52 6.82 -3.15 -22.53
CA ILE A 52 6.92 -2.42 -23.80
C ILE A 52 5.66 -1.59 -24.02
N GLY A 53 5.82 -0.27 -24.13
CA GLY A 53 4.72 0.68 -24.33
C GLY A 53 3.95 1.04 -23.05
N ARG A 54 4.39 0.54 -21.89
CA ARG A 54 3.85 0.87 -20.56
C ARG A 54 5.00 1.14 -19.58
N PRO A 55 5.71 2.28 -19.71
CA PRO A 55 6.89 2.60 -18.91
C PRO A 55 6.61 2.71 -17.40
N ASP A 56 5.35 2.97 -17.04
CA ASP A 56 4.79 2.95 -15.69
C ASP A 56 4.71 1.53 -15.09
N ARG A 57 4.74 0.49 -15.92
CA ARG A 57 4.67 -0.90 -15.49
C ARG A 57 6.04 -1.54 -15.37
N ASN A 58 6.74 -1.18 -14.30
CA ASN A 58 8.07 -1.70 -13.99
C ASN A 58 8.09 -2.51 -12.68
N VAL A 59 6.95 -3.07 -12.28
CA VAL A 59 6.87 -3.94 -11.11
C VAL A 59 6.01 -5.16 -11.35
N LYS A 60 6.30 -6.21 -10.58
CA LYS A 60 5.57 -7.46 -10.60
C LYS A 60 5.14 -7.82 -9.17
N LEU A 61 3.92 -8.34 -9.06
CA LEU A 61 3.42 -8.88 -7.80
C LEU A 61 4.22 -10.15 -7.42
N PRO A 62 4.74 -10.24 -6.19
CA PRO A 62 5.36 -11.48 -5.72
C PRO A 62 4.32 -12.60 -5.62
N PRO A 63 4.75 -13.87 -5.57
CA PRO A 63 3.85 -15.02 -5.43
C PRO A 63 2.84 -14.86 -4.28
N GLU A 64 3.25 -14.22 -3.18
CA GLU A 64 2.36 -13.99 -2.04
C GLU A 64 1.22 -13.01 -2.32
N SER A 65 1.51 -11.89 -2.98
CA SER A 65 0.49 -10.92 -3.36
C SER A 65 -0.45 -11.50 -4.42
N LEU A 66 0.06 -12.33 -5.34
CA LEU A 66 -0.77 -13.05 -6.31
C LEU A 66 -1.76 -13.99 -5.62
N ALA A 67 -1.28 -14.84 -4.70
CA ALA A 67 -2.14 -15.79 -3.99
C ALA A 67 -3.17 -15.09 -3.08
N ASN A 68 -2.79 -14.00 -2.41
CA ASN A 68 -3.74 -13.17 -1.67
C ASN A 68 -4.82 -12.61 -2.60
N THR A 69 -4.43 -12.13 -3.77
CA THR A 69 -5.32 -11.51 -4.75
C THR A 69 -6.33 -12.51 -5.32
N GLU A 70 -5.87 -13.73 -5.65
CA GLU A 70 -6.74 -14.84 -6.05
C GLU A 70 -7.74 -15.18 -4.94
N MET A 71 -7.25 -15.31 -3.70
CA MET A 71 -8.08 -15.59 -2.53
C MET A 71 -9.16 -14.53 -2.30
N VAL A 72 -8.83 -13.24 -2.46
CA VAL A 72 -9.80 -12.13 -2.31
C VAL A 72 -10.90 -12.21 -3.37
N GLY A 73 -10.54 -12.48 -4.64
CA GLY A 73 -11.51 -12.70 -5.71
C GLY A 73 -12.47 -13.85 -5.40
N ASP A 74 -11.94 -14.96 -4.88
CA ASP A 74 -12.75 -16.11 -4.46
C ASP A 74 -13.69 -15.79 -3.29
N LEU A 75 -13.22 -15.04 -2.29
CA LEU A 75 -14.03 -14.63 -1.15
C LEU A 75 -15.13 -13.65 -1.56
N TYR A 76 -14.85 -12.74 -2.48
CA TYR A 76 -15.85 -11.83 -3.04
C TYR A 76 -16.95 -12.60 -3.79
N LEU A 77 -16.57 -13.54 -4.67
CA LEU A 77 -17.53 -14.38 -5.38
C LEU A 77 -18.42 -15.17 -4.40
N GLN A 78 -17.84 -15.71 -3.32
CA GLN A 78 -18.62 -16.37 -2.28
C GLN A 78 -19.55 -15.41 -1.53
N ALA A 79 -19.11 -14.17 -1.26
CA ALA A 79 -19.94 -13.16 -0.60
C ALA A 79 -21.21 -12.86 -1.43
N ILE A 80 -21.04 -12.59 -2.73
CA ILE A 80 -22.18 -12.28 -3.61
C ILE A 80 -23.11 -13.49 -3.80
N GLU A 81 -22.57 -14.72 -3.87
CA GLU A 81 -23.37 -15.94 -3.94
C GLU A 81 -24.22 -16.16 -2.68
N LYS A 82 -23.76 -15.67 -1.53
CA LYS A 82 -24.51 -15.68 -0.26
C LYS A 82 -25.44 -14.48 -0.10
N GLY A 83 -25.53 -13.62 -1.11
CA GLY A 83 -26.40 -12.44 -1.11
C GLY A 83 -25.78 -11.20 -0.46
N ASN A 84 -24.49 -11.22 -0.11
CA ASN A 84 -23.78 -10.03 0.34
C ASN A 84 -23.25 -9.28 -0.88
N THR A 85 -24.07 -8.38 -1.43
CA THR A 85 -23.73 -7.59 -2.62
C THR A 85 -23.05 -6.27 -2.33
N ASP A 86 -22.91 -5.92 -1.05
CA ASP A 86 -22.45 -4.60 -0.61
C ASP A 86 -21.07 -4.66 0.07
N VAL A 87 -20.42 -5.82 0.03
CA VAL A 87 -19.08 -6.03 0.61
C VAL A 87 -18.05 -5.17 -0.12
N GLN A 88 -17.31 -4.37 0.65
CA GLN A 88 -16.17 -3.62 0.15
C GLN A 88 -14.95 -4.54 -0.01
N VAL A 89 -14.13 -4.30 -1.03
CA VAL A 89 -12.81 -4.92 -1.16
C VAL A 89 -11.77 -3.81 -1.04
N VAL A 90 -10.73 -4.03 -0.23
CA VAL A 90 -9.63 -3.06 -0.07
C VAL A 90 -8.31 -3.75 -0.39
N HIS A 91 -7.62 -3.28 -1.42
CA HIS A 91 -6.23 -3.63 -1.66
C HIS A 91 -5.33 -2.59 -0.99
N THR A 92 -4.56 -3.00 0.01
CA THR A 92 -3.47 -2.16 0.54
C THR A 92 -2.25 -2.27 -0.34
N GLY A 93 -1.46 -1.21 -0.48
CA GLY A 93 -0.34 -1.12 -1.41
C GLY A 93 0.91 -0.73 -0.65
N ARG A 94 2.04 -1.41 -0.90
CA ARG A 94 3.28 -1.13 -0.20
C ARG A 94 4.22 -0.27 -1.05
N MET A 95 4.21 1.04 -0.84
CA MET A 95 5.22 1.95 -1.35
C MET A 95 6.62 1.49 -0.91
N ASN A 96 7.48 1.26 -1.90
CA ASN A 96 8.88 0.95 -1.65
C ASN A 96 9.61 2.21 -1.16
N ASN A 97 10.59 2.06 -0.26
CA ASN A 97 11.43 3.18 0.17
C ASN A 97 12.16 3.86 -1.01
N LYS A 98 12.46 3.11 -2.07
CA LYS A 98 12.99 3.66 -3.33
C LYS A 98 11.96 4.55 -4.03
N THR A 99 10.68 4.15 -4.04
CA THR A 99 9.58 4.97 -4.56
C THR A 99 9.49 6.29 -3.82
N ILE A 100 9.59 6.26 -2.49
CA ILE A 100 9.60 7.47 -1.66
C ILE A 100 10.77 8.40 -2.05
N ALA A 101 11.98 7.85 -2.11
CA ALA A 101 13.17 8.63 -2.42
C ALA A 101 13.08 9.24 -3.83
N MET A 102 12.68 8.44 -4.81
CA MET A 102 12.59 8.88 -6.20
C MET A 102 11.41 9.82 -6.45
N ALA A 103 10.22 9.55 -5.90
CA ALA A 103 9.08 10.46 -6.01
C ALA A 103 9.43 11.85 -5.44
N THR A 104 10.15 11.90 -4.32
CA THR A 104 10.61 13.17 -3.74
C THR A 104 11.68 13.85 -4.60
N ALA A 105 12.55 13.07 -5.27
CA ALA A 105 13.60 13.59 -6.15
C ALA A 105 13.14 13.82 -7.61
N MET A 106 11.90 13.44 -7.95
CA MET A 106 11.35 13.48 -9.31
C MET A 106 11.44 14.87 -9.95
N PRO A 107 11.15 15.97 -9.23
CA PRO A 107 11.27 17.31 -9.81
C PRO A 107 12.69 17.64 -10.30
N VAL A 108 13.74 17.09 -9.68
CA VAL A 108 15.12 17.28 -10.12
C VAL A 108 15.40 16.55 -11.43
N LEU A 109 14.81 15.36 -11.60
CA LEU A 109 14.92 14.61 -12.86
C LEU A 109 14.11 15.28 -13.97
N ALA A 110 12.91 15.76 -13.65
CA ALA A 110 12.05 16.49 -14.57
C ALA A 110 12.76 17.74 -15.11
N GLU A 111 13.37 18.53 -14.22
CA GLU A 111 14.20 19.69 -14.58
C GLU A 111 15.37 19.29 -15.47
N ALA A 112 16.13 18.24 -15.09
CA ALA A 112 17.24 17.74 -15.89
C ALA A 112 16.82 17.29 -17.30
N ALA A 113 15.64 16.69 -17.41
CA ALA A 113 15.05 16.21 -18.66
C ALA A 113 14.24 17.28 -19.42
N GLY A 114 14.04 18.48 -18.84
CA GLY A 114 13.20 19.51 -19.44
C GLY A 114 11.75 19.05 -19.66
N LEU A 115 11.25 18.22 -18.75
CA LEU A 115 9.90 17.65 -18.75
C LEU A 115 9.08 18.24 -17.60
N ASN A 116 7.75 18.16 -17.72
CA ASN A 116 6.90 18.31 -16.54
C ASN A 116 7.03 17.04 -15.68
N GLU A 117 6.88 17.18 -14.36
CA GLU A 117 6.96 16.04 -13.42
C GLU A 117 5.99 14.91 -13.79
N GLU A 118 4.74 15.25 -14.11
CA GLU A 118 3.69 14.29 -14.49
C GLU A 118 4.05 13.49 -15.76
N ASP A 119 4.86 14.07 -16.67
CA ASP A 119 5.26 13.42 -17.92
C ASP A 119 6.41 12.42 -17.71
N VAL A 120 7.17 12.53 -16.61
CA VAL A 120 8.37 11.71 -16.40
C VAL A 120 8.00 10.22 -16.34
N ILE A 121 7.01 9.85 -15.51
CA ILE A 121 6.64 8.44 -15.29
C ILE A 121 6.06 7.75 -16.53
N HIS A 122 5.55 8.54 -17.48
CA HIS A 122 4.97 8.06 -18.73
C HIS A 122 5.93 8.14 -19.91
N THR A 123 7.13 8.71 -19.70
CA THR A 123 8.16 8.81 -20.73
C THR A 123 9.04 7.56 -20.68
N PRO A 124 9.31 6.90 -21.83
CA PRO A 124 10.24 5.78 -21.86
C PRO A 124 11.61 6.15 -21.31
N ASP A 125 12.22 5.27 -20.52
CA ASP A 125 13.53 5.49 -19.89
C ASP A 125 14.58 5.95 -20.93
N THR A 126 14.62 5.31 -22.09
CA THR A 126 15.53 5.70 -23.20
C THR A 126 15.34 7.14 -23.66
N LYS A 127 14.10 7.66 -23.65
CA LYS A 127 13.81 9.04 -24.02
C LYS A 127 14.19 10.02 -22.92
N ILE A 128 14.00 9.66 -21.65
CA ILE A 128 14.47 10.48 -20.51
C ILE A 128 15.99 10.62 -20.57
N HIS A 129 16.70 9.51 -20.75
CA HIS A 129 18.16 9.52 -20.92
C HIS A 129 18.60 10.46 -22.06
N GLN A 130 17.97 10.35 -23.24
CA GLN A 130 18.24 11.25 -24.37
C GLN A 130 18.03 12.72 -24.01
N LEU A 131 16.90 13.05 -23.38
CA LEU A 131 16.55 14.43 -23.03
C LEU A 131 17.52 15.04 -22.02
N VAL A 132 17.95 14.26 -21.02
CA VAL A 132 18.93 14.73 -20.05
C VAL A 132 20.29 15.00 -20.71
N GLU A 133 20.71 14.14 -21.65
CA GLU A 133 21.93 14.36 -22.45
C GLU A 133 21.83 15.58 -23.36
N GLU A 134 20.66 15.86 -23.92
CA GLU A 134 20.39 17.01 -24.79
C GLU A 134 20.37 18.34 -24.01
N ASN A 135 19.76 18.36 -22.81
CA ASN A 135 19.59 19.58 -22.02
C ASN A 135 20.85 19.98 -21.24
N GLN A 136 21.67 19.01 -20.83
CA GLN A 136 22.95 19.25 -20.13
C GLN A 136 22.83 20.17 -18.89
N VAL A 137 21.76 20.00 -18.12
CA VAL A 137 21.52 20.79 -16.89
C VAL A 137 22.68 20.60 -15.91
N ASP A 138 23.22 21.70 -15.40
CA ASP A 138 24.23 21.69 -14.35
C ASP A 138 23.58 21.42 -12.99
N LEU A 139 23.32 20.14 -12.67
CA LEU A 139 22.74 19.73 -11.40
C LEU A 139 23.55 20.20 -10.19
N LYS A 140 24.88 20.32 -10.33
CA LYS A 140 25.72 20.83 -9.25
C LYS A 140 25.40 22.29 -8.96
N ALA A 141 25.29 23.13 -9.99
CA ALA A 141 24.88 24.52 -9.83
C ALA A 141 23.47 24.63 -9.22
N LEU A 142 22.53 23.82 -9.72
CA LEU A 142 21.15 23.77 -9.24
C LEU A 142 21.05 23.45 -7.73
N ILE A 143 21.81 22.46 -7.25
CA ILE A 143 21.89 22.12 -5.82
C ILE A 143 22.32 23.33 -4.99
N HIS A 144 23.41 24.00 -5.40
CA HIS A 144 23.95 25.14 -4.65
C HIS A 144 22.99 26.33 -4.64
N GLU A 145 22.30 26.58 -5.75
CA GLU A 145 21.30 27.65 -5.86
C GLU A 145 20.13 27.41 -4.91
N ILE A 146 19.51 26.23 -4.95
CA ILE A 146 18.36 25.87 -4.12
C ILE A 146 18.71 25.86 -2.63
N GLU A 147 19.90 25.38 -2.26
CA GLU A 147 20.34 25.34 -0.86
C GLU A 147 20.67 26.73 -0.31
N ALA A 148 21.11 27.65 -1.16
CA ALA A 148 21.41 29.03 -0.76
C ALA A 148 20.14 29.88 -0.60
N ASP A 149 19.02 29.51 -1.24
CA ASP A 149 17.77 30.27 -1.18
C ASP A 149 16.79 29.69 -0.13
N PRO A 150 16.58 30.38 1.02
CA PRO A 150 15.67 29.93 2.06
C PRO A 150 14.18 30.00 1.66
N THR A 151 13.84 30.63 0.53
CA THR A 151 12.48 30.69 -0.01
C THR A 151 12.11 29.43 -0.82
N MET A 152 13.10 28.64 -1.24
CA MET A 152 12.92 27.40 -2.01
C MET A 152 12.76 26.15 -1.14
N GLN A 153 12.01 26.25 -0.03
CA GLN A 153 11.92 25.16 0.97
C GLN A 153 11.41 23.85 0.38
N ASP A 154 10.45 23.89 -0.54
CA ASP A 154 9.90 22.71 -1.19
C ASP A 154 10.97 22.03 -2.06
N MET A 155 11.71 22.79 -2.87
CA MET A 155 12.81 22.26 -3.69
C MET A 155 13.98 21.75 -2.83
N GLN A 156 14.22 22.33 -1.65
CA GLN A 156 15.22 21.78 -0.72
C GLN A 156 14.84 20.38 -0.22
N VAL A 157 13.55 20.02 -0.14
CA VAL A 157 13.13 18.64 0.15
C VAL A 157 13.61 17.70 -0.96
N CYS A 158 13.44 18.11 -2.23
CA CYS A 158 13.91 17.34 -3.40
C CYS A 158 15.44 17.18 -3.41
N ILE A 159 16.19 18.23 -3.10
CA ILE A 159 17.67 18.15 -2.98
C ILE A 159 18.09 17.23 -1.84
N ARG A 160 17.41 17.26 -0.69
CA ARG A 160 17.67 16.30 0.39
C ARG A 160 17.41 14.86 -0.04
N ALA A 161 16.38 14.62 -0.84
CA ALA A 161 16.09 13.29 -1.39
C ALA A 161 17.20 12.84 -2.36
N LEU A 162 17.62 13.70 -3.29
CA LEU A 162 18.77 13.43 -4.17
C LEU A 162 20.03 13.09 -3.35
N ARG A 163 20.36 13.88 -2.32
CA ARG A 163 21.52 13.60 -1.45
C ARG A 163 21.41 12.25 -0.73
N ARG A 164 20.20 11.82 -0.34
CA ARG A 164 19.97 10.48 0.25
C ARG A 164 20.19 9.37 -0.78
N ILE A 165 19.73 9.56 -2.01
CA ILE A 165 19.97 8.64 -3.14
C ILE A 165 21.48 8.52 -3.39
N CYS A 166 22.20 9.64 -3.55
CA CYS A 166 23.66 9.65 -3.71
C CYS A 166 24.37 8.92 -2.58
N LYS A 167 24.00 9.20 -1.32
CA LYS A 167 24.58 8.53 -0.16
C LYS A 167 24.34 7.01 -0.17
N ALA A 168 23.15 6.55 -0.56
CA ALA A 168 22.85 5.13 -0.68
C ALA A 168 23.68 4.43 -1.77
N ARG A 169 24.11 5.19 -2.79
CA ARG A 169 24.97 4.73 -3.90
C ARG A 169 26.47 5.00 -3.66
N ASN A 170 26.86 5.50 -2.48
CA ASN A 170 28.22 5.93 -2.14
C ASN A 170 28.80 7.03 -3.05
N VAL A 171 27.94 7.87 -3.61
CA VAL A 171 28.31 9.06 -4.40
C VAL A 171 28.30 10.29 -3.48
N ASN A 172 29.36 11.10 -3.53
CA ASN A 172 29.42 12.35 -2.75
C ASN A 172 28.89 13.52 -3.59
N PRO A 173 27.71 14.07 -3.28
CA PRO A 173 27.07 15.09 -4.11
C PRO A 173 27.84 16.42 -4.18
N ASP A 174 28.71 16.73 -3.21
CA ASP A 174 29.47 17.98 -3.21
C ASP A 174 30.69 17.94 -4.15
N THR A 175 31.21 16.74 -4.39
CA THR A 175 32.40 16.50 -5.24
C THR A 175 32.06 15.85 -6.58
N ALA A 176 30.91 15.21 -6.70
CA ALA A 176 30.46 14.55 -7.92
C ALA A 176 30.33 15.56 -9.08
N SER A 177 30.51 15.06 -10.30
CA SER A 177 30.20 15.81 -11.52
C SER A 177 28.68 15.84 -11.74
N SER A 178 28.19 16.83 -12.51
CA SER A 178 26.77 16.90 -12.86
C SER A 178 26.30 15.65 -13.63
N SER A 179 27.16 15.06 -14.47
CA SER A 179 26.91 13.78 -15.13
C SER A 179 26.78 12.61 -14.15
N GLU A 180 27.66 12.53 -13.14
CA GLU A 180 27.60 11.47 -12.12
C GLU A 180 26.34 11.59 -11.25
N LEU A 181 25.92 12.82 -10.94
CA LEU A 181 24.65 13.09 -10.24
C LEU A 181 23.45 12.66 -11.07
N VAL A 182 23.44 12.99 -12.35
CA VAL A 182 22.41 12.57 -13.31
C VAL A 182 22.35 11.05 -13.41
N GLU A 183 23.49 10.37 -13.59
CA GLU A 183 23.54 8.91 -13.71
C GLU A 183 23.01 8.23 -12.44
N THR A 184 23.35 8.77 -11.26
CA THR A 184 22.84 8.28 -9.98
C THR A 184 21.31 8.42 -9.90
N LEU A 185 20.77 9.55 -10.36
CA LEU A 185 19.34 9.82 -10.35
C LEU A 185 18.59 8.92 -11.35
N LEU A 186 19.14 8.73 -12.55
CA LEU A 186 18.59 7.84 -13.57
C LEU A 186 18.64 6.37 -13.15
N ASP A 187 19.70 5.95 -12.47
CA ASP A 187 19.78 4.59 -11.94
C ASP A 187 18.76 4.37 -10.81
N GLU A 188 18.51 5.35 -9.94
CA GLU A 188 17.42 5.25 -8.97
C GLU A 188 16.05 5.26 -9.66
N TYR A 189 15.87 6.10 -10.68
CA TYR A 189 14.68 6.18 -11.51
C TYR A 189 14.36 4.87 -12.25
N ASN A 190 15.36 4.14 -12.71
CA ASN A 190 15.14 2.85 -13.36
C ASN A 190 14.75 1.74 -12.36
N ASN A 191 15.02 1.96 -11.07
CA ASN A 191 14.91 0.94 -10.02
C ASN A 191 13.80 1.22 -8.98
N TYR A 192 12.93 2.22 -9.18
CA TYR A 192 11.81 2.49 -8.25
C TYR A 192 10.47 2.02 -8.84
N PRO A 193 9.57 1.45 -8.02
CA PRO A 193 8.19 1.18 -8.43
C PRO A 193 7.42 2.43 -8.87
N ARG A 194 6.83 2.37 -10.07
CA ARG A 194 6.05 3.46 -10.68
C ARG A 194 4.54 3.31 -10.55
N ILE A 195 4.07 2.07 -10.42
CA ILE A 195 2.66 1.72 -10.17
C ILE A 195 2.54 1.12 -8.77
N SER A 196 1.43 1.40 -8.09
CA SER A 196 1.23 0.89 -6.74
C SER A 196 0.91 -0.61 -6.75
N THR A 197 1.37 -1.32 -5.71
CA THR A 197 1.02 -2.74 -5.55
C THR A 197 -0.49 -2.95 -5.45
N SER A 198 -1.24 -2.02 -4.84
CA SER A 198 -2.70 -2.14 -4.71
C SER A 198 -3.40 -2.03 -6.05
N THR A 199 -2.96 -1.13 -6.92
CA THR A 199 -3.47 -1.01 -8.31
C THR A 199 -3.25 -2.30 -9.08
N LEU A 200 -2.03 -2.86 -9.04
CA LEU A 200 -1.76 -4.13 -9.71
C LEU A 200 -2.56 -5.29 -9.15
N MET A 201 -2.76 -5.35 -7.82
CA MET A 201 -3.59 -6.39 -7.21
C MET A 201 -5.05 -6.26 -7.63
N LYS A 202 -5.60 -5.04 -7.71
CA LYS A 202 -6.95 -4.82 -8.19
C LYS A 202 -7.13 -5.29 -9.63
N GLU A 203 -6.26 -4.84 -10.55
CA GLU A 203 -6.31 -5.25 -11.95
C GLU A 203 -6.21 -6.78 -12.10
N GLN A 204 -5.26 -7.40 -11.39
CA GLN A 204 -5.07 -8.84 -11.40
C GLN A 204 -6.30 -9.57 -10.84
N MET A 205 -6.93 -9.07 -9.78
CA MET A 205 -8.16 -9.63 -9.22
C MET A 205 -9.30 -9.59 -10.24
N LEU A 206 -9.53 -8.44 -10.86
CA LEU A 206 -10.59 -8.26 -11.85
C LEU A 206 -10.41 -9.23 -13.03
N GLN A 207 -9.17 -9.38 -13.51
CA GLN A 207 -8.84 -10.34 -14.55
C GLN A 207 -9.10 -11.79 -14.10
N ASN A 208 -8.62 -12.17 -12.92
CA ASN A 208 -8.78 -13.52 -12.38
C ASN A 208 -10.25 -13.90 -12.22
N VAL A 209 -11.07 -12.99 -11.68
CA VAL A 209 -12.52 -13.19 -11.53
C VAL A 209 -13.19 -13.34 -12.89
N ALA A 210 -12.84 -12.50 -13.87
CA ALA A 210 -13.38 -12.60 -15.22
C ALA A 210 -13.04 -13.95 -15.89
N GLU A 211 -11.79 -14.39 -15.78
CA GLU A 211 -11.32 -15.67 -16.32
C GLU A 211 -12.00 -16.86 -15.63
N LYS A 212 -12.14 -16.82 -14.31
CA LYS A 212 -12.83 -17.86 -13.54
C LYS A 212 -14.29 -17.99 -13.96
N LEU A 213 -15.04 -16.89 -13.99
CA LEU A 213 -16.45 -16.91 -14.41
C LEU A 213 -16.60 -17.39 -15.86
N ARG A 214 -15.67 -17.01 -16.75
CA ARG A 214 -15.64 -17.52 -18.13
C ARG A 214 -15.42 -19.04 -18.17
N SER A 215 -14.53 -19.56 -17.33
CA SER A 215 -14.26 -21.00 -17.23
C SER A 215 -15.47 -21.78 -16.69
N GLU A 216 -16.31 -21.13 -15.88
CA GLU A 216 -17.59 -21.67 -15.37
C GLU A 216 -18.74 -21.57 -16.39
N GLY A 217 -18.47 -21.04 -17.59
CA GLY A 217 -19.45 -20.94 -18.67
C GLY A 217 -20.42 -19.76 -18.56
N LYS A 218 -20.09 -18.75 -17.75
CA LYS A 218 -20.87 -17.50 -17.69
C LYS A 218 -20.78 -16.73 -19.00
N SER A 219 -21.87 -16.04 -19.36
CA SER A 219 -21.87 -15.15 -20.53
C SER A 219 -21.04 -13.89 -20.28
N GLU A 220 -20.52 -13.27 -21.34
CA GLU A 220 -19.78 -12.00 -21.23
C GLU A 220 -20.60 -10.90 -20.55
N LYS A 221 -21.94 -10.92 -20.69
CA LYS A 221 -22.82 -9.99 -19.98
C LYS A 221 -22.76 -10.21 -18.46
N GLU A 222 -22.91 -11.46 -18.00
CA GLU A 222 -22.83 -11.80 -16.57
C GLU A 222 -21.44 -11.49 -16.00
N ILE A 223 -20.39 -11.78 -16.77
CA ILE A 223 -19.01 -11.48 -16.37
C ILE A 223 -18.83 -9.98 -16.16
N ASN A 224 -19.24 -9.16 -17.14
CA ASN A 224 -19.12 -7.70 -17.06
C ASN A 224 -19.95 -7.11 -15.90
N GLU A 225 -21.12 -7.69 -15.60
CA GLU A 225 -21.94 -7.25 -14.46
C GLU A 225 -21.24 -7.54 -13.12
N VAL A 226 -20.64 -8.73 -12.95
CA VAL A 226 -19.93 -9.07 -11.71
C VAL A 226 -18.63 -8.29 -11.57
N VAL A 227 -17.82 -8.23 -12.63
CA VAL A 227 -16.52 -7.54 -12.63
C VAL A 227 -16.69 -6.03 -12.49
N GLY A 228 -17.68 -5.43 -13.15
CA GLY A 228 -17.98 -4.00 -13.01
C GLY A 228 -18.38 -3.63 -11.58
N LYS A 229 -19.19 -4.46 -10.92
CA LYS A 229 -19.51 -4.26 -9.50
C LYS A 229 -18.31 -4.48 -8.59
N LEU A 230 -17.51 -5.50 -8.86
CA LEU A 230 -16.28 -5.74 -8.10
C LEU A 230 -15.36 -4.52 -8.20
N ASP A 231 -15.16 -3.97 -9.39
CA ASP A 231 -14.37 -2.75 -9.60
C ASP A 231 -14.93 -1.55 -8.82
N GLU A 232 -16.24 -1.34 -8.87
CA GLU A 232 -16.96 -0.29 -8.11
C GLU A 232 -16.78 -0.42 -6.59
N PHE A 233 -16.81 -1.65 -6.06
CA PHE A 233 -16.65 -1.91 -4.62
C PHE A 233 -15.21 -2.12 -4.19
N THR A 234 -14.24 -1.98 -5.10
CA THR A 234 -12.83 -2.17 -4.79
C THR A 234 -12.10 -0.84 -4.66
N ASP A 235 -11.65 -0.56 -3.44
CA ASP A 235 -10.78 0.57 -3.12
C ASP A 235 -9.30 0.15 -3.11
N GLU A 236 -8.45 1.09 -3.52
CA GLU A 236 -7.00 0.98 -3.49
C GLU A 236 -6.45 1.93 -2.43
N GLU A 237 -5.66 1.41 -1.49
CA GLU A 237 -4.86 2.21 -0.58
C GLU A 237 -3.41 2.12 -1.07
N PRO A 238 -2.87 3.12 -1.79
CA PRO A 238 -1.56 3.01 -2.45
C PRO A 238 -0.37 3.53 -1.62
N ASP A 239 -0.63 4.17 -0.48
CA ASP A 239 0.34 5.04 0.20
C ASP A 239 1.04 4.40 1.40
N SER A 240 0.75 3.13 1.68
CA SER A 240 1.36 2.45 2.83
C SER A 240 2.81 2.09 2.59
N VAL A 241 3.68 2.33 3.56
CA VAL A 241 5.12 2.00 3.49
C VAL A 241 5.45 0.69 4.20
N ASP A 242 4.60 0.29 5.15
CA ASP A 242 4.69 -0.96 5.88
C ASP A 242 3.33 -1.50 6.33
N THR A 243 3.34 -2.58 7.12
CA THR A 243 2.10 -3.20 7.59
C THR A 243 1.36 -2.34 8.61
N VAL A 244 2.02 -1.46 9.37
CA VAL A 244 1.32 -0.55 10.28
C VAL A 244 0.51 0.45 9.47
N THR A 245 1.13 1.05 8.45
CA THR A 245 0.43 1.99 7.57
C THR A 245 -0.69 1.32 6.78
N ASN A 246 -0.54 0.05 6.37
CA ASN A 246 -1.63 -0.69 5.72
C ASN A 246 -2.92 -0.63 6.54
N PHE A 247 -2.83 -0.74 7.86
CA PHE A 247 -3.98 -0.60 8.75
C PHE A 247 -4.39 0.87 8.93
N THR A 248 -3.44 1.75 9.25
CA THR A 248 -3.80 3.12 9.63
C THR A 248 -4.36 3.94 8.46
N ASN A 249 -4.02 3.58 7.22
CA ASN A 249 -4.52 4.21 6.01
C ASN A 249 -5.83 3.58 5.53
N SER A 250 -5.99 2.24 5.62
CA SER A 250 -7.22 1.58 5.19
C SER A 250 -8.40 1.77 6.15
N ILE A 251 -8.17 1.79 7.47
CA ILE A 251 -9.24 1.98 8.47
C ILE A 251 -10.11 3.22 8.18
N PRO A 252 -9.56 4.43 7.98
CA PRO A 252 -10.39 5.60 7.68
C PRO A 252 -11.14 5.47 6.35
N MET A 253 -10.60 4.78 5.34
CA MET A 253 -11.30 4.51 4.08
C MET A 253 -12.51 3.60 4.30
N ILE A 254 -12.33 2.51 5.03
CA ILE A 254 -13.39 1.54 5.36
C ILE A 254 -14.51 2.20 6.16
N LEU A 255 -14.16 3.00 7.17
CA LEU A 255 -15.15 3.73 7.96
C LEU A 255 -15.91 4.77 7.11
N SER A 256 -15.24 5.37 6.11
CA SER A 256 -15.87 6.33 5.21
C SER A 256 -16.89 5.65 4.30
N ASP A 257 -16.51 4.54 3.67
CA ASP A 257 -17.42 3.73 2.85
C ASP A 257 -18.65 3.30 3.65
N LYS A 258 -18.44 2.81 4.89
CA LYS A 258 -19.56 2.42 5.77
C LYS A 258 -20.50 3.58 6.08
N LEU A 259 -19.99 4.77 6.36
CA LEU A 259 -20.82 5.96 6.61
C LEU A 259 -21.59 6.38 5.36
N ILE A 260 -20.94 6.38 4.19
CA ILE A 260 -21.57 6.73 2.92
C ILE A 260 -22.71 5.73 2.62
N LYS A 261 -22.47 4.43 2.81
CA LYS A 261 -23.49 3.38 2.69
C LYS A 261 -24.64 3.54 3.70
N ASN A 262 -24.36 4.08 4.89
CA ASN A 262 -25.38 4.46 5.88
C ASN A 262 -26.13 5.76 5.54
N GLY A 263 -25.85 6.39 4.39
CA GLY A 263 -26.57 7.56 3.88
C GLY A 263 -25.96 8.91 4.25
N TYR A 264 -24.75 8.94 4.82
CA TYR A 264 -24.04 10.21 5.05
C TYR A 264 -23.52 10.79 3.73
N ASN A 265 -23.43 12.12 3.66
CA ASN A 265 -22.90 12.79 2.49
C ASN A 265 -21.38 12.54 2.36
N ALA A 266 -20.91 12.20 1.16
CA ALA A 266 -19.51 11.85 0.89
C ALA A 266 -18.54 13.01 1.15
N ASP A 267 -18.92 14.25 0.83
CA ASP A 267 -18.07 15.42 1.05
C ASP A 267 -17.90 15.71 2.55
N GLU A 268 -18.99 15.57 3.31
CA GLU A 268 -18.96 15.71 4.77
C GLU A 268 -18.09 14.62 5.41
N VAL A 269 -18.26 13.36 5.00
CA VAL A 269 -17.44 12.23 5.47
C VAL A 269 -15.97 12.40 5.09
N GLY A 270 -15.68 12.97 3.92
CA GLY A 270 -14.33 13.20 3.42
C GLY A 270 -13.49 14.13 4.30
N VAL A 271 -14.13 15.09 4.99
CA VAL A 271 -13.45 16.03 5.90
C VAL A 271 -13.46 15.60 7.36
N MET A 272 -14.18 14.53 7.72
CA MET A 272 -14.22 14.01 9.08
C MET A 272 -12.89 13.35 9.47
N SER A 273 -12.49 13.55 10.73
CA SER A 273 -11.40 12.80 11.34
C SER A 273 -11.80 11.33 11.53
N THR A 274 -10.81 10.44 11.62
CA THR A 274 -11.07 9.02 11.90
C THR A 274 -11.82 8.83 13.22
N GLU A 275 -11.54 9.63 14.25
CA GLU A 275 -12.25 9.59 15.53
C GLU A 275 -13.73 9.92 15.38
N GLN A 276 -14.07 10.95 14.61
CA GLN A 276 -15.46 11.31 14.34
C GLN A 276 -16.19 10.16 13.64
N LYS A 277 -15.52 9.51 12.68
CA LYS A 277 -16.09 8.35 11.97
C LYS A 277 -16.34 7.17 12.93
N ILE A 278 -15.39 6.88 13.82
CA ILE A 278 -15.52 5.85 14.86
C ILE A 278 -16.68 6.19 15.80
N GLU A 279 -16.82 7.44 16.23
CA GLU A 279 -17.90 7.88 17.12
C GLU A 279 -19.28 7.71 16.46
N LEU A 280 -19.42 8.10 15.19
CA LEU A 280 -20.66 7.92 14.43
C LEU A 280 -21.03 6.45 14.21
N LEU A 281 -20.03 5.56 14.16
CA LEU A 281 -20.21 4.12 13.97
C LEU A 281 -20.15 3.32 15.28
N ALA A 282 -20.08 3.96 16.45
CA ALA A 282 -19.92 3.28 17.73
C ALA A 282 -21.07 2.29 18.05
N GLY A 283 -22.27 2.55 17.51
CA GLY A 283 -23.44 1.68 17.63
C GLY A 283 -23.60 0.65 16.51
N THR A 284 -22.67 0.57 15.56
CA THR A 284 -22.72 -0.37 14.42
C THR A 284 -21.74 -1.51 14.63
N GLU A 285 -22.21 -2.74 14.50
CA GLU A 285 -21.32 -3.91 14.49
C GLU A 285 -20.79 -4.12 13.07
N MET A 286 -19.47 -4.27 12.95
CA MET A 286 -18.79 -4.51 11.68
C MET A 286 -18.01 -5.81 11.70
N THR A 287 -17.91 -6.44 10.53
CA THR A 287 -17.11 -7.64 10.27
C THR A 287 -16.06 -7.35 9.20
N ALA A 288 -14.80 -7.66 9.50
CA ALA A 288 -13.69 -7.54 8.56
C ALA A 288 -13.06 -8.92 8.27
N VAL A 289 -12.81 -9.19 6.99
CA VAL A 289 -12.10 -10.39 6.53
C VAL A 289 -10.73 -9.97 6.02
N PHE A 290 -9.65 -10.42 6.67
CA PHE A 290 -8.28 -10.15 6.29
C PHE A 290 -7.69 -11.31 5.50
N VAL A 291 -7.06 -11.00 4.38
CA VAL A 291 -6.31 -11.96 3.56
C VAL A 291 -4.84 -11.63 3.62
N ALA A 292 -4.03 -12.62 4.02
CA ALA A 292 -2.58 -12.50 4.05
C ALA A 292 -1.90 -13.87 3.88
N ASP A 293 -0.64 -13.85 3.46
CA ASP A 293 0.21 -15.04 3.42
C ASP A 293 0.52 -15.57 4.83
N ILE A 294 0.70 -16.88 4.94
CA ILE A 294 0.98 -17.60 6.19
C ILE A 294 2.13 -17.00 7.01
N ALA A 295 3.22 -16.56 6.38
CA ALA A 295 4.35 -15.98 7.10
C ALA A 295 4.01 -14.58 7.64
N HIS A 296 3.14 -13.83 6.95
CA HIS A 296 2.73 -12.49 7.36
C HIS A 296 1.63 -12.50 8.42
N MET A 297 0.77 -13.51 8.39
CA MET A 297 -0.47 -13.59 9.15
C MET A 297 -0.32 -13.27 10.65
N PRO A 298 0.72 -13.75 11.38
CA PRO A 298 0.87 -13.43 12.80
C PRO A 298 0.98 -11.93 13.09
N ARG A 299 1.66 -11.18 12.21
CA ARG A 299 1.81 -9.72 12.35
C ARG A 299 0.52 -9.00 11.99
N VAL A 300 -0.20 -9.47 10.97
CA VAL A 300 -1.51 -8.95 10.58
C VAL A 300 -2.52 -9.12 11.71
N MET A 301 -2.62 -10.30 12.31
CA MET A 301 -3.51 -10.56 13.44
C MET A 301 -3.24 -9.64 14.63
N TRP A 302 -1.96 -9.49 15.00
CA TRP A 302 -1.60 -8.62 16.13
C TRP A 302 -1.90 -7.14 15.85
N LEU A 303 -1.65 -6.67 14.63
CA LEU A 303 -1.98 -5.29 14.25
C LEU A 303 -3.49 -5.06 14.18
N ALA A 304 -4.24 -6.02 13.67
CA ALA A 304 -5.70 -5.95 13.64
C ALA A 304 -6.27 -5.84 15.06
N ASP A 305 -5.84 -6.72 15.97
CA ASP A 305 -6.22 -6.62 17.40
C ASP A 305 -5.84 -5.26 18.00
N TYR A 306 -4.63 -4.76 17.70
CA TYR A 306 -4.16 -3.52 18.29
C TYR A 306 -4.86 -2.26 17.75
N LEU A 307 -5.12 -2.18 16.44
CA LEU A 307 -5.51 -0.95 15.73
C LEU A 307 -6.97 -0.90 15.30
N MET A 308 -7.64 -2.05 15.11
CA MET A 308 -9.02 -2.03 14.63
C MET A 308 -9.95 -1.41 15.67
N PRO A 309 -10.88 -0.53 15.26
CA PRO A 309 -11.86 0.05 16.16
C PRO A 309 -12.75 -1.00 16.84
N ASP A 310 -13.17 -0.74 18.08
CA ASP A 310 -13.96 -1.67 18.91
C ASP A 310 -15.33 -2.05 18.30
N ASN A 311 -15.82 -1.29 17.32
CA ASN A 311 -17.08 -1.56 16.63
C ASN A 311 -16.93 -2.69 15.58
N PHE A 312 -15.69 -3.09 15.22
CA PHE A 312 -15.43 -4.34 14.51
C PHE A 312 -15.50 -5.51 15.49
N LYS A 313 -16.67 -6.15 15.57
CA LYS A 313 -16.92 -7.24 16.53
C LYS A 313 -16.36 -8.57 16.06
N ARG A 314 -16.16 -8.73 14.75
CA ARG A 314 -15.67 -9.98 14.16
C ARG A 314 -14.51 -9.72 13.20
N LEU A 315 -13.36 -10.29 13.53
CA LEU A 315 -12.17 -10.27 12.70
C LEU A 315 -11.89 -11.69 12.21
N VAL A 316 -11.94 -11.89 10.89
CA VAL A 316 -11.72 -13.19 10.26
C VAL A 316 -10.46 -13.14 9.44
N PHE A 317 -9.59 -14.12 9.61
CA PHE A 317 -8.29 -14.18 8.96
C PHE A 317 -8.25 -15.40 8.04
N VAL A 318 -8.08 -15.15 6.75
CA VAL A 318 -8.00 -16.16 5.71
C VAL A 318 -6.57 -16.22 5.19
N GLU A 319 -5.93 -17.36 5.42
CA GLU A 319 -4.57 -17.60 4.97
C GLU A 319 -4.54 -17.92 3.46
N SER A 320 -3.75 -17.17 2.70
CA SER A 320 -3.43 -17.53 1.31
C SER A 320 -2.30 -18.55 1.26
N ARG A 321 -2.37 -19.49 0.29
CA ARG A 321 -1.33 -20.50 0.10
C ARG A 321 -0.46 -20.13 -1.09
N THR A 322 0.70 -19.61 -0.77
CA THR A 322 1.63 -18.98 -1.72
C THR A 322 2.53 -19.97 -2.47
N GLY A 323 2.40 -21.27 -2.15
CA GLY A 323 3.15 -22.35 -2.80
C GLY A 323 4.67 -22.24 -2.61
N LEU A 324 5.14 -21.40 -1.69
CA LEU A 324 6.56 -21.18 -1.42
C LEU A 324 7.24 -22.48 -1.00
N ASP A 325 8.48 -22.68 -1.45
CA ASP A 325 9.31 -23.77 -0.96
C ASP A 325 9.63 -23.60 0.53
N GLU A 326 9.94 -24.72 1.20
CA GLU A 326 10.11 -24.76 2.66
C GLU A 326 11.19 -23.79 3.17
N GLU A 327 12.26 -23.59 2.41
CA GLU A 327 13.37 -22.71 2.79
C GLU A 327 13.01 -21.23 2.62
N THR A 328 12.33 -20.88 1.53
CA THR A 328 11.82 -19.52 1.31
C THR A 328 10.75 -19.15 2.34
N LEU A 329 9.84 -20.08 2.63
CA LEU A 329 8.83 -19.92 3.68
C LEU A 329 9.48 -19.69 5.05
N ARG A 330 10.45 -20.52 5.44
CA ARG A 330 11.18 -20.38 6.71
C ARG A 330 11.84 -19.02 6.84
N LYS A 331 12.57 -18.55 5.81
CA LYS A 331 13.21 -17.23 5.80
C LYS A 331 12.19 -16.09 5.93
N SER A 332 11.05 -16.22 5.25
CA SER A 332 9.96 -15.24 5.36
C SER A 332 9.43 -15.18 6.79
N MET A 333 9.15 -16.33 7.41
CA MET A 333 8.68 -16.41 8.79
C MET A 333 9.68 -15.81 9.79
N GLU A 334 10.98 -16.06 9.63
CA GLU A 334 12.03 -15.48 10.51
C GLU A 334 12.14 -13.95 10.38
N ARG A 335 11.90 -13.41 9.18
CA ARG A 335 11.83 -11.96 8.96
C ARG A 335 10.59 -11.36 9.62
N GLU A 336 9.44 -12.01 9.46
CA GLU A 336 8.17 -11.55 10.02
C GLU A 336 8.15 -11.64 11.56
N GLU A 337 8.76 -12.68 12.15
CA GLU A 337 8.88 -12.80 13.60
C GLU A 337 9.73 -11.66 14.20
N ARG A 338 10.86 -11.32 13.56
CA ARG A 338 11.68 -10.17 13.97
C ARG A 338 10.89 -8.87 13.86
N SER A 339 10.18 -8.68 12.76
CA SER A 339 9.35 -7.49 12.52
C SER A 339 8.22 -7.37 13.55
N LEU A 340 7.57 -8.48 13.89
CA LEU A 340 6.54 -8.53 14.93
C LEU A 340 7.09 -8.16 16.31
N LYS A 341 8.26 -8.68 16.69
CA LYS A 341 8.91 -8.31 17.97
C LYS A 341 9.20 -6.82 18.04
N LEU A 342 9.71 -6.22 16.96
CA LEU A 342 9.93 -4.78 16.87
C LEU A 342 8.61 -4.01 16.99
N THR A 343 7.57 -4.44 16.27
CA THR A 343 6.24 -3.81 16.27
C THR A 343 5.61 -3.83 17.67
N ARG A 344 5.66 -4.98 18.36
CA ARG A 344 5.14 -5.18 19.73
C ARG A 344 5.83 -4.30 20.77
N ASN A 345 7.11 -3.99 20.55
CA ASN A 345 7.83 -3.08 21.43
C ASN A 345 7.60 -1.62 21.05
N TRP A 346 7.50 -1.33 19.75
CA TRP A 346 7.41 0.04 19.24
C TRP A 346 6.03 0.65 19.49
N LEU A 347 4.93 0.00 19.08
CA LEU A 347 3.60 0.62 19.17
C LEU A 347 3.17 0.95 20.62
N PRO A 348 3.18 0.00 21.57
CA PRO A 348 2.76 0.31 22.94
C PRO A 348 3.70 1.27 23.67
N ASN A 349 5.02 1.16 23.47
CA ASN A 349 5.98 1.93 24.25
C ASN A 349 6.33 3.30 23.65
N GLN A 350 6.30 3.43 22.32
CA GLN A 350 6.67 4.67 21.63
C GLN A 350 5.44 5.46 21.17
N MET A 351 4.38 4.79 20.70
CA MET A 351 3.16 5.50 20.29
C MET A 351 2.20 5.76 21.44
N GLY A 352 2.09 4.82 22.38
CA GLY A 352 1.27 4.97 23.59
C GLY A 352 -0.23 5.10 23.32
N THR A 353 -0.70 4.71 22.14
CA THR A 353 -2.09 4.84 21.69
C THR A 353 -2.46 3.74 20.70
N ARG A 354 -3.70 3.23 20.81
CA ARG A 354 -4.31 2.30 19.84
C ARG A 354 -5.12 3.00 18.76
N ASN A 355 -5.34 4.32 18.89
CA ASN A 355 -6.09 5.09 17.91
C ASN A 355 -5.31 5.14 16.58
N PRO A 356 -5.88 4.62 15.47
CA PRO A 356 -5.18 4.51 14.20
C PRO A 356 -4.79 5.85 13.59
N ALA A 357 -5.57 6.92 13.80
CA ALA A 357 -5.23 8.27 13.30
C ALA A 357 -4.00 8.85 14.02
N LYS A 358 -3.92 8.65 15.34
CA LYS A 358 -2.77 9.08 16.13
C LYS A 358 -1.53 8.26 15.79
N VAL A 359 -1.69 6.94 15.61
CA VAL A 359 -0.59 6.06 15.18
C VAL A 359 -0.09 6.47 13.80
N SER A 360 -0.98 6.74 12.83
CA SER A 360 -0.63 7.25 11.50
C SER A 360 0.21 8.52 11.60
N LYS A 361 -0.25 9.53 12.36
CA LYS A 361 0.48 10.79 12.51
C LYS A 361 1.88 10.59 13.10
N LEU A 362 2.00 9.75 14.13
CA LEU A 362 3.30 9.47 14.76
C LEU A 362 4.22 8.65 13.86
N ALA A 363 3.66 7.72 13.08
CA ALA A 363 4.40 6.96 12.07
C ALA A 363 4.91 7.90 10.97
N ASP A 364 4.06 8.78 10.45
CA ASP A 364 4.43 9.80 9.48
C ASP A 364 5.57 10.69 10.01
N GLU A 365 5.44 11.22 11.22
CA GLU A 365 6.50 12.04 11.85
C GLU A 365 7.81 11.26 12.04
N ALA A 366 7.74 9.95 12.28
CA ALA A 366 8.93 9.10 12.42
C ALA A 366 9.60 8.79 11.07
N TYR A 367 8.83 8.55 10.01
CA TYR A 367 9.38 8.26 8.68
C TYR A 367 9.94 9.50 8.00
N TRP A 368 9.21 10.61 8.13
CA TRP A 368 9.48 11.80 7.34
C TRP A 368 10.25 12.85 8.16
N GLY A 369 10.05 12.90 9.49
CA GLY A 369 10.66 13.86 10.41
C GLY A 369 9.65 14.92 10.88
N LYS A 370 9.91 15.58 12.01
CA LYS A 370 8.99 16.57 12.63
C LYS A 370 8.73 17.81 11.75
N ASP A 371 9.65 18.13 10.85
CA ASP A 371 9.60 19.25 9.91
C ASP A 371 9.35 18.79 8.45
N SER A 372 8.89 17.57 8.27
CA SER A 372 8.66 17.01 6.95
C SER A 372 7.26 17.30 6.43
N ILE A 373 7.20 17.56 5.13
CA ILE A 373 5.95 17.75 4.40
C ILE A 373 5.51 16.34 3.99
N ASN A 374 4.39 15.84 4.52
CA ASN A 374 3.88 14.52 4.13
C ASN A 374 3.45 14.53 2.65
N ASN A 375 3.39 13.37 2.00
CA ASN A 375 3.02 13.26 0.58
C ASN A 375 1.67 13.94 0.28
N LYS A 376 0.72 13.90 1.22
CA LYS A 376 -0.57 14.60 1.08
C LYS A 376 -0.41 16.13 1.00
N LYS A 377 0.48 16.72 1.80
CA LYS A 377 0.84 18.14 1.75
C LYS A 377 1.71 18.46 0.54
N ILE A 378 2.63 17.59 0.14
CA ILE A 378 3.41 17.75 -1.09
C ILE A 378 2.44 17.80 -2.28
N ASN A 379 1.56 16.82 -2.42
CA ASN A 379 0.55 16.76 -3.47
C ASN A 379 -0.41 17.97 -3.43
N ALA A 380 -0.81 18.41 -2.23
CA ALA A 380 -1.65 19.61 -2.08
C ALA A 380 -0.92 20.91 -2.44
N SER A 381 0.37 21.04 -2.07
CA SER A 381 1.21 22.20 -2.43
C SER A 381 1.48 22.23 -3.94
N ILE A 382 1.73 21.08 -4.57
CA ILE A 382 1.86 20.95 -6.03
C ILE A 382 0.56 21.41 -6.72
N GLN A 383 -0.61 21.03 -6.19
CA GLN A 383 -1.89 21.50 -6.73
C GLN A 383 -2.17 22.99 -6.48
N GLN A 384 -1.66 23.57 -5.40
CA GLN A 384 -1.80 25.00 -5.08
C GLN A 384 -0.80 25.90 -5.82
N ALA A 385 0.28 25.33 -6.36
CA ALA A 385 1.26 26.02 -7.19
C ALA A 385 0.85 26.10 -8.68
N LYS A 386 -0.29 25.50 -9.06
CA LYS A 386 -0.99 25.75 -10.33
C LYS A 386 -1.87 27.01 -10.20
#